data_AF-A0A8B3RZW8-F1
#
_entry.id   AF-A0A8B3RZW8-F1
#
_cell.length_a   1.000
_cell.length_b   1.000
_cell.length_c   1.000
_cell.angle_alpha   90.00
_cell.angle_beta   90.00
_cell.angle_gamma   90.00
#
_symmetry.space_group_name_H-M   'P 1'
#
loop_
_entity.id
_entity.type
_entity.pdbx_description
1 polymer ?
#
loop_
_entity_poly.entity_id
_entity_poly.type
_entity_poly.pdbx_seq_one_letter_code
_entity_poly.pdbx_strand_id
1 'polypeptide(L)'
;MKIKIIVILITALIYMAAPAMAQLPPTPFVIDGYVNNSNGDLCNDPTVHVTNSIGTSWDAKNSSASNYYQLVLDSDDASAGNVLRFDASGCDGSKTVNRTVTLSDIKAGGFTLDTMFSHGYPDFTLTLIEPTTFYAGQTNLIRATIENSGGSASAFDIAMKIDGVLIGTGKVWSLGAHEETIVSVVWTPASIGTFDLTTTVDSNDVIVESNETNNNQTVMVDISQPETICVPDDYDTIQKAIDNAANGTVIIVSPNGAENTYLEHVTIHENRSCIWLIANGTVVIRNDSSGGSSDPSKGDQVTVLGARCLIQGFDLSGGWTGPYPNYPGVGVRLCSDGNIVADNHIYHTLGGITINDSSSYNVIENNTIGPGILGVIDARGNYNLIANNSCGKDTGNGCPLGGTHNTITGNVFEKWVSWYYGSNNLIYNNKFMDKYMAPTGSSNIYNITKMPGTNIIGGPYLGGNYWVGYSGVDEDENGIGDTVYSYDKLPLVERIPLVGDVNGDWMITSADAVIVLQMAVCGKFSEEADVSGDDRVTSLDALMILQRV
;
A
#
# COMPACT_ATOMS: atom_id res chain seq x y z
N MET A 1 23.18 7.40 -115.03
CA MET A 1 21.96 7.59 -115.83
C MET A 1 21.15 6.30 -115.79
N LYS A 2 19.91 6.36 -115.27
CA LYS A 2 18.83 5.34 -115.38
C LYS A 2 19.09 4.00 -114.64
N ILE A 3 18.13 3.29 -114.04
CA ILE A 3 16.68 3.42 -113.83
C ILE A 3 16.27 2.48 -112.67
N LYS A 4 15.19 2.88 -112.00
CA LYS A 4 14.36 2.19 -110.98
C LYS A 4 14.00 0.72 -111.31
N ILE A 5 13.67 -0.09 -110.29
CA ILE A 5 12.28 -0.47 -109.93
C ILE A 5 12.28 -1.43 -108.73
N ILE A 6 11.38 -1.11 -107.80
CA ILE A 6 10.98 -1.76 -106.54
C ILE A 6 10.10 -2.99 -106.82
N VAL A 7 10.23 -4.08 -106.04
CA VAL A 7 9.09 -4.86 -105.49
C VAL A 7 9.48 -5.56 -104.16
N ILE A 8 8.98 -4.97 -103.07
CA ILE A 8 8.34 -5.52 -101.86
C ILE A 8 9.02 -6.69 -101.09
N LEU A 9 9.55 -6.33 -99.92
CA LEU A 9 9.89 -7.19 -98.78
C LEU A 9 8.64 -7.52 -97.93
N ILE A 10 8.45 -8.79 -97.61
CA ILE A 10 7.82 -9.23 -96.35
C ILE A 10 8.82 -10.18 -95.70
N THR A 11 9.49 -9.74 -94.64
CA THR A 11 10.32 -10.59 -93.77
C THR A 11 9.73 -10.56 -92.38
N ALA A 12 9.32 -11.73 -91.91
CA ALA A 12 8.89 -11.95 -90.53
C ALA A 12 10.08 -11.75 -89.60
N LEU A 13 9.99 -10.74 -88.71
CA LEU A 13 10.95 -10.49 -87.66
C LEU A 13 10.66 -11.46 -86.50
N ILE A 14 11.49 -12.49 -86.33
CA ILE A 14 11.50 -13.31 -85.11
C ILE A 14 12.20 -12.48 -84.03
N TYR A 15 11.42 -11.91 -83.11
CA TYR A 15 11.91 -11.31 -81.88
C TYR A 15 12.32 -12.44 -80.93
N MET A 16 13.62 -12.70 -80.79
CA MET A 16 14.10 -13.49 -79.64
C MET A 16 14.11 -12.56 -78.42
N ALA A 17 13.08 -12.66 -77.60
CA ALA A 17 13.08 -12.10 -76.26
C ALA A 17 14.12 -12.85 -75.42
N ALA A 18 15.10 -12.13 -74.88
CA ALA A 18 15.94 -12.65 -73.81
C ALA A 18 15.02 -13.02 -72.62
N PRO A 19 15.22 -14.16 -71.94
CA PRO A 19 14.42 -14.48 -70.77
C PRO A 19 14.67 -13.39 -69.73
N ALA A 20 13.59 -12.77 -69.26
CA ALA A 20 13.63 -11.97 -68.04
C ALA A 20 14.17 -12.87 -66.93
N MET A 21 15.33 -12.51 -66.38
CA MET A 21 15.80 -13.10 -65.13
C MET A 21 14.74 -12.80 -64.07
N ALA A 22 13.97 -13.82 -63.68
CA ALA A 22 13.15 -13.74 -62.49
C ALA A 22 14.08 -13.44 -61.31
N GLN A 23 13.95 -12.26 -60.71
CA GLN A 23 14.58 -11.93 -59.45
C GLN A 23 14.10 -12.98 -58.43
N LEU A 24 15.03 -13.69 -57.79
CA LEU A 24 14.67 -14.61 -56.72
C LEU A 24 13.85 -13.83 -55.68
N PRO A 25 12.76 -14.41 -55.15
CA PRO A 25 11.99 -13.74 -54.11
C PRO A 25 12.91 -13.42 -52.94
N PRO A 26 12.75 -12.24 -52.30
CA PRO A 26 13.55 -11.87 -51.14
C PRO A 26 13.49 -12.99 -50.11
N THR A 27 14.65 -13.43 -49.63
CA THR A 27 14.69 -14.47 -48.60
C THR A 27 14.45 -13.83 -47.24
N PRO A 28 13.47 -14.30 -46.44
CA PRO A 28 13.22 -13.77 -45.11
C PRO A 28 14.46 -13.85 -44.22
N PHE A 29 14.71 -12.80 -43.46
CA PHE A 29 15.78 -12.68 -42.48
C PHE A 29 15.17 -12.28 -41.14
N VAL A 30 15.10 -13.22 -40.20
CA VAL A 30 14.43 -13.03 -38.91
C VAL A 30 15.45 -12.62 -37.85
N ILE A 31 15.17 -11.52 -37.17
CA ILE A 31 15.91 -11.10 -35.99
C ILE A 31 14.96 -11.20 -34.80
N ASP A 32 15.37 -11.91 -33.76
CA ASP A 32 14.59 -12.04 -32.54
C ASP A 32 15.47 -11.93 -31.29
N GLY A 33 14.85 -11.90 -30.12
CA GLY A 33 15.57 -11.92 -28.86
C GLY A 33 14.71 -11.53 -27.69
N TYR A 34 15.32 -11.58 -26.51
CA TYR A 34 14.71 -11.18 -25.25
C TYR A 34 15.37 -9.92 -24.71
N VAL A 35 14.56 -9.02 -24.17
CA VAL A 35 15.02 -7.86 -23.41
C VAL A 35 14.86 -8.19 -21.92
N ASN A 36 15.98 -8.33 -21.22
CA ASN A 36 16.01 -8.72 -19.81
C ASN A 36 16.59 -7.61 -18.95
N ASN A 37 16.24 -7.60 -17.68
CA ASN A 37 16.83 -6.71 -16.70
C ASN A 37 18.02 -7.41 -16.02
N SER A 38 19.04 -6.64 -15.60
CA SER A 38 20.21 -7.18 -14.91
C SER A 38 19.90 -7.78 -13.54
N ASN A 39 18.76 -7.43 -12.94
CA ASN A 39 18.26 -7.94 -11.67
C ASN A 39 17.49 -9.28 -11.80
N GLY A 40 17.30 -9.78 -13.03
CA GLY A 40 16.58 -11.04 -13.31
C GLY A 40 15.09 -10.87 -13.64
N ASP A 41 14.54 -9.65 -13.57
CA ASP A 41 13.17 -9.37 -14.00
C ASP A 41 13.02 -9.36 -15.52
N LEU A 42 11.83 -9.73 -15.99
CA LEU A 42 11.45 -9.65 -17.40
C LEU A 42 11.06 -8.22 -17.76
N CYS A 43 11.66 -7.65 -18.83
CA CYS A 43 11.19 -6.37 -19.36
C CYS A 43 10.09 -6.58 -20.40
N ASN A 44 8.83 -6.61 -19.96
CA ASN A 44 7.68 -6.74 -20.86
C ASN A 44 7.38 -5.46 -21.63
N ASP A 45 6.77 -5.59 -22.81
CA ASP A 45 6.52 -4.49 -23.75
C ASP A 45 7.79 -3.72 -24.22
N PRO A 46 8.92 -4.40 -24.52
CA PRO A 46 10.13 -3.68 -24.90
C PRO A 46 9.94 -3.04 -26.28
N THR A 47 10.44 -1.83 -26.43
CA THR A 47 10.55 -1.15 -27.73
C THR A 47 11.94 -1.41 -28.29
N VAL A 48 12.04 -1.98 -29.50
CA VAL A 48 13.33 -2.22 -30.17
C VAL A 48 13.30 -1.61 -31.56
N HIS A 49 14.05 -0.53 -31.72
CA HIS A 49 14.23 0.17 -32.99
C HIS A 49 15.54 -0.31 -33.64
N VAL A 50 15.46 -0.80 -34.87
CA VAL A 50 16.63 -1.28 -35.62
C VAL A 50 16.90 -0.33 -36.78
N THR A 51 18.14 0.17 -36.90
CA THR A 51 18.57 1.07 -37.98
C THR A 51 19.77 0.49 -38.70
N ASN A 52 19.76 0.48 -40.03
CA ASN A 52 20.90 0.04 -40.83
C ASN A 52 21.91 1.17 -41.07
N SER A 53 23.05 0.84 -41.67
CA SER A 53 24.17 1.77 -41.90
C SER A 53 23.86 2.88 -42.93
N ILE A 54 22.74 2.78 -43.67
CA ILE A 54 22.30 3.78 -44.67
C ILE A 54 21.08 4.59 -44.21
N GLY A 55 20.62 4.38 -42.97
CA GLY A 55 19.57 5.16 -42.32
C GLY A 55 18.14 4.63 -42.46
N THR A 56 17.94 3.45 -43.08
CA THR A 56 16.64 2.76 -43.03
C THR A 56 16.41 2.22 -41.61
N SER A 57 15.20 2.35 -41.09
CA SER A 57 14.85 1.93 -39.73
C SER A 57 13.52 1.16 -39.69
N TRP A 58 13.41 0.26 -38.71
CA TRP A 58 12.26 -0.61 -38.50
C TRP A 58 12.00 -0.83 -37.01
N ASP A 59 10.72 -0.99 -36.66
CA ASP A 59 10.27 -1.33 -35.31
C ASP A 59 10.03 -2.83 -35.20
N ALA A 60 10.65 -3.48 -34.22
CA ALA A 60 10.35 -4.87 -33.94
C ALA A 60 8.94 -5.01 -33.35
N LYS A 61 8.28 -6.13 -33.66
CA LYS A 61 7.02 -6.51 -33.02
C LYS A 61 7.30 -6.99 -31.60
N ASN A 62 6.46 -6.55 -30.67
CA ASN A 62 6.52 -6.89 -29.26
C ASN A 62 5.11 -7.27 -28.74
N SER A 63 4.99 -7.50 -27.42
CA SER A 63 3.71 -7.72 -26.74
C SER A 63 3.78 -7.16 -25.33
N SER A 64 2.67 -6.60 -24.84
CA SER A 64 2.59 -6.05 -23.47
C SER A 64 2.78 -7.07 -22.35
N ALA A 65 2.68 -8.37 -22.65
CA ALA A 65 2.82 -9.46 -21.69
C ALA A 65 4.12 -10.27 -21.86
N SER A 66 5.04 -9.82 -22.72
CA SER A 66 6.26 -10.56 -23.03
C SER A 66 7.46 -9.63 -23.22
N ASN A 67 8.63 -10.12 -22.86
CA ASN A 67 9.91 -9.47 -23.05
C ASN A 67 10.61 -9.85 -24.37
N TYR A 68 9.90 -10.61 -25.21
CA TYR A 68 10.36 -11.04 -26.52
C TYR A 68 10.05 -10.01 -27.60
N TYR A 69 11.00 -9.79 -28.50
CA TYR A 69 10.79 -9.01 -29.72
C TYR A 69 11.13 -9.81 -30.97
N GLN A 70 10.48 -9.48 -32.09
CA GLN A 70 10.78 -10.07 -33.39
C GLN A 70 10.66 -9.04 -34.52
N LEU A 71 11.66 -9.02 -35.39
CA LEU A 71 11.70 -8.25 -36.62
C LEU A 71 11.95 -9.19 -37.79
N VAL A 72 11.15 -9.07 -38.84
CA VAL A 72 11.34 -9.82 -40.09
C VAL A 72 11.78 -8.83 -41.16
N LEU A 73 13.01 -8.98 -41.61
CA LEU A 73 13.60 -8.27 -42.75
C LEU A 73 13.69 -9.24 -43.94
N ASP A 74 14.22 -8.75 -45.05
CA ASP A 74 14.57 -9.58 -46.19
C ASP A 74 15.99 -9.31 -46.71
N SER A 75 16.36 -10.02 -47.78
CA SER A 75 17.69 -9.92 -48.40
C SER A 75 18.01 -8.56 -49.03
N ASP A 76 17.03 -7.68 -49.22
CA ASP A 76 17.24 -6.32 -49.71
C ASP A 76 17.58 -5.36 -48.54
N ASP A 77 17.15 -5.69 -47.32
CA ASP A 77 17.32 -4.88 -46.11
C ASP A 77 18.53 -5.28 -45.25
N ALA A 78 18.95 -6.56 -45.30
CA ALA A 78 20.06 -7.08 -44.51
C ALA A 78 21.01 -7.97 -45.33
N SER A 79 22.27 -7.55 -45.44
CA SER A 79 23.35 -8.27 -46.13
C SER A 79 24.57 -8.48 -45.22
N ALA A 80 25.33 -9.54 -45.49
CA ALA A 80 26.57 -9.80 -44.76
C ALA A 80 27.54 -8.61 -44.86
N GLY A 81 28.02 -8.15 -43.71
CA GLY A 81 28.85 -6.95 -43.56
C GLY A 81 28.07 -5.68 -43.17
N ASN A 82 26.73 -5.67 -43.24
CA ASN A 82 25.94 -4.55 -42.72
C ASN A 82 26.05 -4.46 -41.19
N VAL A 83 26.16 -3.25 -40.67
CA VAL A 83 26.04 -2.98 -39.24
C VAL A 83 24.62 -2.51 -38.96
N LEU A 84 23.91 -3.28 -38.15
CA LEU A 84 22.61 -2.94 -37.62
C LEU A 84 22.80 -2.35 -36.22
N ARG A 85 22.22 -1.18 -36.00
CA ARG A 85 22.11 -0.52 -34.71
C ARG A 85 20.76 -0.86 -34.10
N PHE A 86 20.77 -1.43 -32.90
CA PHE A 86 19.60 -1.76 -32.11
C PHE A 86 19.49 -0.75 -30.98
N ASP A 87 18.46 0.08 -30.99
CA ASP A 87 18.10 0.97 -29.89
C ASP A 87 16.91 0.35 -29.16
N ALA A 88 17.18 -0.33 -28.04
CA ALA A 88 16.16 -0.93 -27.19
C ALA A 88 15.82 0.01 -26.02
N SER A 89 14.54 0.15 -25.69
CA SER A 89 14.03 0.89 -24.52
C SER A 89 12.80 0.22 -23.92
N GLY A 90 12.53 0.49 -22.65
CA GLY A 90 11.42 -0.07 -21.88
C GLY A 90 11.82 -0.30 -20.43
N CYS A 91 10.85 -0.46 -19.52
CA CYS A 91 11.10 -0.82 -18.12
C CYS A 91 12.17 0.06 -17.43
N ASP A 92 12.07 1.38 -17.68
CA ASP A 92 12.98 2.43 -17.21
C ASP A 92 14.45 2.34 -17.68
N GLY A 93 14.73 1.45 -18.64
CA GLY A 93 16.04 1.24 -19.24
C GLY A 93 16.10 1.59 -20.72
N SER A 94 17.33 1.83 -21.21
CA SER A 94 17.62 1.86 -22.64
C SER A 94 19.02 1.35 -22.93
N LYS A 95 19.23 0.76 -24.11
CA LYS A 95 20.54 0.27 -24.54
C LYS A 95 20.68 0.29 -26.05
N THR A 96 21.82 0.77 -26.51
CA THR A 96 22.21 0.70 -27.92
C THR A 96 23.23 -0.41 -28.15
N VAL A 97 22.95 -1.33 -29.08
CA VAL A 97 23.86 -2.41 -29.48
C VAL A 97 24.10 -2.33 -30.98
N ASN A 98 25.36 -2.34 -31.39
CA ASN A 98 25.72 -2.46 -32.81
C ASN A 98 26.14 -3.90 -33.10
N ARG A 99 25.52 -4.53 -34.10
CA ARG A 99 25.87 -5.88 -34.55
C ARG A 99 26.10 -5.92 -36.05
N THR A 100 27.21 -6.52 -36.46
CA THR A 100 27.50 -6.80 -37.86
C THR A 100 26.83 -8.11 -38.28
N VAL A 101 26.06 -8.07 -39.36
CA VAL A 101 25.46 -9.27 -39.98
C VAL A 101 26.56 -10.09 -40.64
N THR A 102 26.64 -11.38 -40.33
CA THR A 102 27.66 -12.30 -40.87
C THR A 102 27.10 -13.18 -41.99
N LEU A 103 27.98 -13.77 -42.80
CA LEU A 103 27.58 -14.76 -43.80
C LEU A 103 26.91 -16.00 -43.17
N SER A 104 27.26 -16.34 -41.93
CA SER A 104 26.58 -17.41 -41.18
C SER A 104 25.15 -17.02 -40.82
N ASP A 105 24.90 -15.78 -40.40
CA ASP A 105 23.55 -15.30 -40.07
C ASP A 105 22.65 -15.35 -41.31
N ILE A 106 23.15 -14.89 -42.46
CA ILE A 106 22.41 -14.95 -43.74
C ILE A 106 22.07 -16.41 -44.11
N LYS A 107 23.02 -17.34 -43.94
CA LYS A 107 22.78 -18.76 -44.21
C LYS A 107 21.81 -19.41 -43.23
N ALA A 108 21.76 -18.92 -42.00
CA ALA A 108 20.83 -19.38 -40.97
C ALA A 108 19.43 -18.76 -41.13
N GLY A 109 19.28 -17.74 -41.97
CA GLY A 109 18.02 -17.01 -42.17
C GLY A 109 17.72 -16.01 -41.06
N GLY A 110 18.71 -15.62 -40.26
CA GLY A 110 18.49 -14.76 -39.10
C GLY A 110 19.52 -14.93 -37.97
N PHE A 111 19.28 -14.22 -36.87
CA PHE A 111 19.98 -14.42 -35.60
C PHE A 111 19.14 -13.95 -34.41
N THR A 112 19.47 -14.49 -33.24
CA THR A 112 18.96 -14.03 -31.95
C THR A 112 19.93 -13.02 -31.32
N LEU A 113 19.41 -11.92 -30.78
CA LEU A 113 20.16 -10.91 -30.04
C LEU A 113 19.44 -10.56 -28.74
N ASP A 114 19.85 -11.20 -27.66
CA ASP A 114 19.36 -10.84 -26.33
C ASP A 114 20.02 -9.55 -25.85
N THR A 115 19.21 -8.69 -25.26
CA THR A 115 19.66 -7.41 -24.69
C THR A 115 19.40 -7.43 -23.19
N MET A 116 20.40 -7.05 -22.41
CA MET A 116 20.23 -6.83 -20.98
C MET A 116 20.32 -5.33 -20.68
N PHE A 117 19.27 -4.77 -20.09
CA PHE A 117 19.30 -3.45 -19.48
C PHE A 117 20.09 -3.55 -18.17
N SER A 118 21.07 -2.66 -18.00
CA SER A 118 21.60 -2.37 -16.67
C SER A 118 20.66 -1.35 -16.06
N HIS A 119 19.84 -1.76 -15.10
CA HIS A 119 19.23 -0.80 -14.20
C HIS A 119 20.37 -0.12 -13.44
N GLY A 120 20.30 1.21 -13.30
CA GLY A 120 21.11 1.84 -12.25
C GLY A 120 20.74 1.12 -10.96
N TYR A 121 21.74 0.70 -10.17
CA TYR A 121 21.43 0.24 -8.81
C TYR A 121 20.62 1.33 -8.10
N PRO A 122 19.64 0.98 -7.26
CA PRO A 122 19.01 1.95 -6.35
C PRO A 122 20.08 2.76 -5.60
N ASP A 123 19.76 3.98 -5.19
CA ASP A 123 20.68 4.81 -4.41
C ASP A 123 19.88 5.59 -3.39
N PHE A 124 19.78 5.04 -2.18
CA PHE A 124 18.95 5.59 -1.13
C PHE A 124 19.71 6.62 -0.32
N THR A 125 19.04 7.73 -0.06
CA THR A 125 19.54 8.77 0.83
C THR A 125 18.47 9.21 1.80
N LEU A 126 18.87 9.54 3.02
CA LEU A 126 18.01 10.20 3.98
C LEU A 126 18.12 11.71 3.78
N THR A 127 16.99 12.35 3.47
CA THR A 127 16.95 13.79 3.21
C THR A 127 16.44 14.58 4.42
N LEU A 128 15.61 13.96 5.26
CA LEU A 128 15.05 14.58 6.45
C LEU A 128 14.72 13.53 7.53
N ILE A 129 15.05 13.84 8.79
CA ILE A 129 14.55 13.12 9.98
C ILE A 129 13.93 14.16 10.91
N GLU A 130 12.67 13.97 11.27
CA GLU A 130 11.93 14.92 12.12
C GLU A 130 10.85 14.25 12.99
N PRO A 131 10.42 14.87 14.09
CA PRO A 131 11.00 16.07 14.69
C PRO A 131 12.36 15.79 15.33
N THR A 132 13.05 16.84 15.79
CA THR A 132 14.28 16.74 16.60
C THR A 132 14.03 17.03 18.08
N THR A 133 12.77 17.23 18.46
CA THR A 133 12.34 17.44 19.85
C THR A 133 11.20 16.49 20.19
N PHE A 134 11.32 15.82 21.33
CA PHE A 134 10.41 14.78 21.81
C PHE A 134 10.09 14.98 23.29
N TYR A 135 9.11 14.25 23.80
CA TYR A 135 8.67 14.36 25.19
C TYR A 135 8.65 12.99 25.88
N ALA A 136 9.33 12.91 27.02
CA ALA A 136 9.48 11.68 27.78
C ALA A 136 8.13 11.13 28.26
N GLY A 137 7.96 9.81 28.15
CA GLY A 137 6.75 9.08 28.54
C GLY A 137 5.56 9.25 27.60
N GLN A 138 5.70 10.04 26.52
CA GLN A 138 4.63 10.29 25.57
C GLN A 138 4.88 9.60 24.24
N THR A 139 3.80 9.23 23.56
CA THR A 139 3.86 8.67 22.21
C THR A 139 4.23 9.78 21.22
N ASN A 140 5.35 9.62 20.52
CA ASN A 140 5.82 10.56 19.51
C ASN A 140 5.94 9.85 18.14
N LEU A 141 5.70 10.59 17.06
CA LEU A 141 5.84 10.09 15.68
C LEU A 141 7.13 10.62 15.06
N ILE A 142 8.09 9.74 14.79
CA ILE A 142 9.32 10.03 14.06
C ILE A 142 9.06 9.79 12.57
N ARG A 143 9.51 10.70 11.71
CA ARG A 143 9.42 10.58 10.25
C ARG A 143 10.80 10.69 9.64
N ALA A 144 11.08 9.81 8.68
CA ALA A 144 12.27 9.86 7.85
C ALA A 144 11.87 9.92 6.37
N THR A 145 12.36 10.93 5.66
CA THR A 145 12.21 11.06 4.20
C THR A 145 13.39 10.37 3.52
N ILE A 146 13.08 9.46 2.62
CA ILE A 146 14.01 8.62 1.88
C ILE A 146 13.85 8.95 0.40
N GLU A 147 14.94 9.32 -0.26
CA GLU A 147 14.98 9.56 -1.70
C GLU A 147 15.79 8.46 -2.37
N ASN A 148 15.25 7.88 -3.45
CA ASN A 148 15.97 6.96 -4.32
C ASN A 148 16.44 7.69 -5.57
N SER A 149 17.70 8.06 -5.64
CA SER A 149 18.26 8.76 -6.81
C SER A 149 18.75 7.80 -7.92
N GLY A 150 18.67 6.48 -7.68
CA GLY A 150 19.06 5.42 -8.59
C GLY A 150 17.87 4.75 -9.30
N GLY A 151 18.03 3.46 -9.64
CA GLY A 151 16.94 2.66 -10.23
C GLY A 151 15.92 2.15 -9.21
N SER A 152 14.82 1.59 -9.67
CA SER A 152 13.73 1.10 -8.80
C SER A 152 14.17 -0.03 -7.87
N ALA A 153 13.62 -0.06 -6.66
CA ALA A 153 13.89 -1.05 -5.63
C ALA A 153 12.63 -1.82 -5.20
N SER A 154 12.83 -3.10 -4.88
CA SER A 154 11.83 -3.95 -4.20
C SER A 154 11.76 -3.63 -2.70
N ALA A 155 11.09 -4.47 -1.92
CA ALA A 155 10.89 -4.21 -0.50
C ALA A 155 12.20 -4.23 0.31
N PHE A 156 12.36 -3.27 1.24
CA PHE A 156 13.49 -3.16 2.17
C PHE A 156 13.04 -2.65 3.55
N ASP A 157 13.90 -2.82 4.56
CA ASP A 157 13.62 -2.46 5.95
C ASP A 157 14.39 -1.21 6.40
N ILE A 158 13.73 -0.34 7.13
CA ILE A 158 14.33 0.80 7.84
C ILE A 158 14.51 0.43 9.30
N ALA A 159 15.63 0.83 9.91
CA ALA A 159 15.82 0.76 11.35
C ALA A 159 16.09 2.15 11.92
N MET A 160 15.42 2.50 13.01
CA MET A 160 15.69 3.70 13.80
C MET A 160 16.25 3.30 15.17
N LYS A 161 17.34 3.93 15.58
CA LYS A 161 18.08 3.63 16.82
C LYS A 161 18.36 4.89 17.62
N ILE A 162 18.25 4.80 18.94
CA ILE A 162 18.67 5.84 19.90
C ILE A 162 19.92 5.34 20.62
N ASP A 163 21.03 6.06 20.49
CA ASP A 163 22.35 5.67 21.02
C ASP A 163 22.73 4.22 20.67
N GLY A 164 22.36 3.79 19.45
CA GLY A 164 22.59 2.44 18.95
C GLY A 164 21.56 1.37 19.37
N VAL A 165 20.59 1.69 20.24
CA VAL A 165 19.50 0.80 20.64
C VAL A 165 18.32 0.93 19.69
N LEU A 166 17.85 -0.19 19.11
CA LEU A 166 16.70 -0.21 18.20
C LEU A 166 15.42 0.25 18.92
N ILE A 167 14.80 1.30 18.39
CA ILE A 167 13.52 1.83 18.89
C ILE A 167 12.34 1.45 18.01
N GLY A 168 12.59 1.14 16.74
CA GLY A 168 11.57 0.67 15.82
C GLY A 168 12.11 0.44 14.42
N THR A 169 11.28 -0.21 13.61
CA THR A 169 11.56 -0.52 12.21
C THR A 169 10.40 -0.07 11.34
N GLY A 170 10.69 0.27 10.09
CA GLY A 170 9.66 0.51 9.07
C GLY A 170 9.90 -0.35 7.85
N LYS A 171 8.86 -0.60 7.06
CA LYS A 171 8.95 -1.36 5.80
C LYS A 171 8.63 -0.43 4.64
N VAL A 172 9.47 -0.45 3.62
CA VAL A 172 9.14 0.09 2.29
C VAL A 172 8.90 -1.12 1.38
N TRP A 173 7.74 -1.17 0.73
CA TRP A 173 7.35 -2.33 -0.11
C TRP A 173 7.92 -2.26 -1.52
N SER A 174 8.15 -1.05 -2.02
CA SER A 174 8.83 -0.74 -3.26
C SER A 174 9.13 0.75 -3.28
N LEU A 175 10.18 1.16 -3.97
CA LEU A 175 10.49 2.56 -4.23
C LEU A 175 10.99 2.70 -5.66
N GLY A 176 10.25 3.39 -6.52
CA GLY A 176 10.61 3.58 -7.92
C GLY A 176 11.89 4.39 -8.09
N ALA A 177 12.44 4.35 -9.31
CA ALA A 177 13.57 5.19 -9.70
C ALA A 177 13.21 6.67 -9.58
N HIS A 178 14.07 7.47 -8.94
CA HIS A 178 13.85 8.90 -8.71
C HIS A 178 12.58 9.22 -7.91
N GLU A 179 12.09 8.27 -7.11
CA GLU A 179 10.98 8.47 -6.18
C GLU A 179 11.46 8.75 -4.76
N GLU A 180 10.58 9.38 -3.98
CA GLU A 180 10.74 9.56 -2.55
C GLU A 180 9.64 8.83 -1.79
N THR A 181 9.96 8.44 -0.56
CA THR A 181 8.96 7.91 0.38
C THR A 181 9.26 8.38 1.79
N ILE A 182 8.25 8.29 2.64
CA ILE A 182 8.37 8.68 4.05
C ILE A 182 7.98 7.49 4.90
N VAL A 183 8.85 7.16 5.84
CA VAL A 183 8.63 6.10 6.83
C VAL A 183 8.44 6.73 8.18
N SER A 184 7.36 6.34 8.85
CA SER A 184 7.01 6.80 10.19
C SER A 184 7.17 5.67 11.20
N VAL A 185 7.76 5.99 12.36
CA VAL A 185 7.91 5.08 13.50
C VAL A 185 7.39 5.76 14.75
N VAL A 186 6.54 5.05 15.49
CA VAL A 186 6.04 5.51 16.80
C VAL A 186 7.06 5.16 17.88
N TRP A 187 7.40 6.12 18.73
CA TRP A 187 8.37 5.96 19.81
C TRP A 187 7.95 6.68 21.08
N THR A 188 8.11 6.01 22.23
CA THR A 188 7.84 6.54 23.56
C THR A 188 9.14 6.59 24.37
N PRO A 189 9.85 7.73 24.40
CA PRO A 189 11.12 7.85 25.11
C PRO A 189 10.95 7.68 26.63
N ALA A 190 11.82 6.90 27.26
CA ALA A 190 11.75 6.65 28.71
C ALA A 190 12.46 7.72 29.57
N SER A 191 13.38 8.49 29.00
CA SER A 191 14.24 9.43 29.75
C SER A 191 14.45 10.73 28.98
N ILE A 192 14.59 11.82 29.72
CA ILE A 192 14.96 13.14 29.18
C ILE A 192 16.45 13.22 28.84
N GLY A 193 16.82 14.16 27.97
CA GLY A 193 18.21 14.43 27.59
C GLY A 193 18.40 14.54 26.08
N THR A 194 19.67 14.66 25.67
CA THR A 194 20.06 14.70 24.27
C THR A 194 20.65 13.36 23.85
N PHE A 195 20.17 12.83 22.73
CA PHE A 195 20.54 11.50 22.23
C PHE A 195 20.83 11.53 20.74
N ASP A 196 21.58 10.54 20.26
CA ASP A 196 21.83 10.34 18.84
C ASP A 196 20.74 9.43 18.24
N LEU A 197 19.90 10.00 17.37
CA LEU A 197 18.94 9.24 16.56
C LEU A 197 19.59 8.87 15.24
N THR A 198 19.88 7.58 15.06
CA THR A 198 20.41 7.00 13.82
C THR A 198 19.30 6.30 13.05
N THR A 199 19.09 6.70 11.81
CA THR A 199 18.19 6.02 10.87
C THR A 199 19.03 5.38 9.77
N THR A 200 18.79 4.10 9.51
CA THR A 200 19.47 3.32 8.47
C THR A 200 18.43 2.77 7.50
N VAL A 201 18.53 3.16 6.24
CA VAL A 201 17.77 2.60 5.12
C VAL A 201 18.41 1.30 4.69
N ASP A 202 17.59 0.35 4.24
CA ASP A 202 17.99 -1.03 3.96
C ASP A 202 18.87 -1.64 5.07
N SER A 203 18.38 -1.54 6.30
CA SER A 203 19.11 -1.93 7.51
C SER A 203 19.54 -3.41 7.59
N ASN A 204 19.01 -4.25 6.70
CA ASN A 204 19.34 -5.66 6.56
C ASN A 204 20.30 -5.94 5.38
N ASP A 205 20.73 -4.92 4.62
CA ASP A 205 21.67 -5.02 3.49
C ASP A 205 21.16 -6.01 2.42
N VAL A 206 19.89 -5.88 2.04
CA VAL A 206 19.18 -6.80 1.12
C VAL A 206 19.21 -6.27 -0.32
N ILE A 207 19.22 -4.96 -0.50
CA ILE A 207 19.23 -4.27 -1.79
C ILE A 207 20.64 -3.75 -2.04
N VAL A 208 21.28 -4.21 -3.13
CA VAL A 208 22.56 -3.65 -3.55
C VAL A 208 22.33 -2.26 -4.14
N GLU A 209 22.99 -1.27 -3.57
CA GLU A 209 22.88 0.13 -3.95
C GLU A 209 24.08 0.60 -4.80
N SER A 210 23.93 1.74 -5.47
CA SER A 210 25.04 2.35 -6.21
C SER A 210 26.09 2.96 -5.26
N ASN A 211 25.68 3.29 -4.04
CA ASN A 211 26.52 3.79 -2.96
C ASN A 211 26.02 3.28 -1.60
N GLU A 212 26.64 2.24 -1.05
CA GLU A 212 26.24 1.64 0.24
C GLU A 212 26.55 2.50 1.49
N THR A 213 26.93 3.78 1.32
CA THR A 213 27.46 4.61 2.42
C THR A 213 26.67 5.88 2.71
N ASN A 214 25.65 6.19 1.93
CA ASN A 214 24.81 7.39 2.05
C ASN A 214 23.36 7.09 2.53
N ASN A 215 23.04 5.83 2.79
CA ASN A 215 21.73 5.36 3.25
C ASN A 215 21.57 5.40 4.79
N ASN A 216 22.54 5.97 5.52
CA ASN A 216 22.56 6.05 6.98
C ASN A 216 22.84 7.48 7.48
N GLN A 217 21.97 7.99 8.37
CA GLN A 217 22.09 9.34 8.91
C GLN A 217 21.88 9.35 10.43
N THR A 218 22.65 10.17 11.14
CA THR A 218 22.48 10.42 12.57
C THR A 218 22.19 11.90 12.83
N VAL A 219 21.15 12.16 13.63
CA VAL A 219 20.76 13.50 14.07
C VAL A 219 20.68 13.54 15.59
N MET A 220 21.08 14.66 16.19
CA MET A 220 20.88 14.87 17.63
C MET A 220 19.41 15.23 17.88
N VAL A 221 18.81 14.58 18.87
CA VAL A 221 17.43 14.83 19.30
C VAL A 221 17.38 15.20 20.77
N ASP A 222 16.49 16.12 21.12
CA ASP A 222 16.28 16.58 22.49
C ASP A 222 14.97 16.05 23.05
N ILE A 223 15.03 15.45 24.24
CA ILE A 223 13.88 14.87 24.93
C ILE A 223 13.62 15.69 26.18
N SER A 224 12.49 16.39 26.18
CA SER A 224 12.05 17.27 27.26
C SER A 224 11.01 16.60 28.17
N GLN A 225 10.87 17.12 29.38
CA GLN A 225 9.81 16.70 30.30
C GLN A 225 8.49 17.39 29.89
N PRO A 226 7.40 16.65 29.66
CA PRO A 226 6.10 17.27 29.40
C PRO A 226 5.53 17.93 30.65
N GLU A 227 4.82 19.04 30.46
CA GLU A 227 3.89 19.60 31.44
C GLU A 227 2.63 18.73 31.49
N THR A 228 1.97 18.67 32.65
CA THR A 228 0.69 17.97 32.81
C THR A 228 -0.36 18.93 33.34
N ILE A 229 -1.50 18.95 32.66
CA ILE A 229 -2.72 19.67 33.05
C ILE A 229 -3.82 18.64 33.26
N CYS A 230 -4.52 18.72 34.39
CA CYS A 230 -5.64 17.87 34.74
C CYS A 230 -6.96 18.63 34.62
N VAL A 231 -7.93 18.07 33.89
CA VAL A 231 -9.28 18.61 33.76
C VAL A 231 -10.24 17.67 34.51
N PRO A 232 -11.11 18.15 35.42
CA PRO A 232 -11.44 19.56 35.66
C PRO A 232 -10.62 20.27 36.76
N ASP A 233 -9.59 19.63 37.32
CA ASP A 233 -8.92 20.10 38.55
C ASP A 233 -8.15 21.43 38.36
N ASP A 234 -7.39 21.57 37.28
CA ASP A 234 -6.61 22.78 36.95
C ASP A 234 -7.44 23.78 36.13
N TYR A 235 -8.32 23.28 35.27
CA TYR A 235 -9.25 24.07 34.46
C TYR A 235 -10.62 23.40 34.41
N ASP A 236 -11.68 24.19 34.51
CA ASP A 236 -13.07 23.70 34.50
C ASP A 236 -13.53 23.11 33.16
N THR A 237 -12.84 23.44 32.06
CA THR A 237 -13.19 22.98 30.71
C THR A 237 -11.95 22.54 29.92
N ILE A 238 -12.14 21.65 28.95
CA ILE A 238 -11.07 21.13 28.09
C ILE A 238 -10.46 22.26 27.25
N GLN A 239 -11.30 23.13 26.68
CA GLN A 239 -10.81 24.20 25.82
C GLN A 239 -9.90 25.18 26.58
N LYS A 240 -10.23 25.53 27.83
CA LYS A 240 -9.39 26.43 28.62
C LYS A 240 -8.03 25.80 28.95
N ALA A 241 -7.99 24.49 29.20
CA ALA A 241 -6.73 23.78 29.39
C ALA A 241 -5.85 23.90 28.13
N ILE A 242 -6.43 23.68 26.94
CA ILE A 242 -5.73 23.81 25.65
C ILE A 242 -5.24 25.25 25.39
N ASP A 243 -6.08 26.25 25.66
CA ASP A 243 -5.74 27.66 25.42
C ASP A 243 -4.52 28.10 26.24
N ASN A 244 -4.37 27.55 27.45
CA ASN A 244 -3.27 27.84 28.38
C ASN A 244 -2.07 26.87 28.28
N ALA A 245 -2.22 25.76 27.57
CA ALA A 245 -1.15 24.77 27.40
C ALA A 245 0.01 25.32 26.54
N ALA A 246 1.23 24.89 26.84
CA ALA A 246 2.37 25.03 25.95
C ALA A 246 2.45 23.86 24.95
N ASN A 247 3.31 23.97 23.94
CA ASN A 247 3.64 22.80 23.12
C ASN A 247 4.23 21.70 24.00
N GLY A 248 3.85 20.45 23.76
CA GLY A 248 4.34 19.33 24.55
C GLY A 248 3.57 19.05 25.84
N THR A 249 2.40 19.66 26.02
CA THR A 249 1.58 19.48 27.23
C THR A 249 0.74 18.21 27.13
N VAL A 250 0.70 17.45 28.21
CA VAL A 250 -0.24 16.35 28.43
C VAL A 250 -1.46 16.88 29.16
N ILE A 251 -2.63 16.78 28.54
CA ILE A 251 -3.92 17.17 29.12
C ILE A 251 -4.68 15.89 29.46
N ILE A 252 -4.76 15.58 30.75
CA ILE A 252 -5.49 14.43 31.27
C ILE A 252 -6.90 14.88 31.64
N VAL A 253 -7.91 14.35 30.94
CA VAL A 253 -9.30 14.69 31.16
C VAL A 253 -9.95 13.58 31.96
N SER A 254 -10.44 13.89 33.16
CA SER A 254 -11.16 12.93 34.02
C SER A 254 -12.68 13.09 33.88
N PRO A 255 -13.49 12.08 34.26
CA PRO A 255 -14.93 12.16 34.20
C PRO A 255 -15.48 13.34 35.01
N ASN A 256 -16.37 14.15 34.42
CA ASN A 256 -16.97 15.31 35.08
C ASN A 256 -18.44 15.49 34.67
N GLY A 257 -19.25 16.02 35.59
CA GLY A 257 -20.65 16.33 35.33
C GLY A 257 -21.57 15.10 35.22
N ALA A 258 -22.77 15.33 34.69
CA ALA A 258 -23.73 14.25 34.40
C ALA A 258 -23.25 13.43 33.20
N GLU A 259 -23.35 12.10 33.29
CA GLU A 259 -22.90 11.18 32.22
C GLU A 259 -21.45 11.39 31.79
N ASN A 260 -20.59 11.91 32.68
CA ASN A 260 -19.18 12.18 32.40
C ASN A 260 -18.96 13.08 31.17
N THR A 261 -19.91 14.01 30.91
CA THR A 261 -19.96 14.77 29.66
C THR A 261 -19.40 16.18 29.80
N TYR A 262 -18.48 16.52 28.89
CA TYR A 262 -18.06 17.88 28.58
C TYR A 262 -18.85 18.40 27.39
N LEU A 263 -19.64 19.46 27.61
CA LEU A 263 -20.42 20.14 26.57
C LEU A 263 -19.58 21.24 25.93
N GLU A 264 -18.72 20.88 24.99
CA GLU A 264 -17.72 21.77 24.38
C GLU A 264 -17.50 21.46 22.90
N HIS A 265 -16.97 22.44 22.18
CA HIS A 265 -16.31 22.27 20.88
C HIS A 265 -14.81 22.42 21.08
N VAL A 266 -14.06 21.33 21.03
CA VAL A 266 -12.64 21.33 21.37
C VAL A 266 -11.81 21.64 20.13
N THR A 267 -10.97 22.67 20.20
CA THR A 267 -10.03 23.06 19.14
C THR A 267 -8.61 23.14 19.69
N ILE A 268 -7.72 22.33 19.13
CA ILE A 268 -6.28 22.47 19.31
C ILE A 268 -5.75 23.43 18.25
N HIS A 269 -5.34 24.63 18.67
CA HIS A 269 -4.91 25.70 17.77
C HIS A 269 -3.64 25.37 17.00
N GLU A 270 -3.44 26.04 15.86
CA GLU A 270 -2.27 25.83 14.97
C GLU A 270 -0.92 26.01 15.68
N ASN A 271 -0.87 26.89 16.69
CA ASN A 271 0.31 27.18 17.49
C ASN A 271 0.42 26.31 18.75
N ARG A 272 -0.33 25.19 18.81
CA ARG A 272 -0.32 24.19 19.87
C ARG A 272 0.01 22.82 19.28
N SER A 273 1.30 22.55 19.11
CA SER A 273 1.79 21.25 18.62
C SER A 273 2.17 20.33 19.77
N CYS A 274 2.14 19.03 19.53
CA CYS A 274 2.47 18.02 20.55
C CYS A 274 1.58 18.14 21.80
N ILE A 275 0.27 18.34 21.61
CA ILE A 275 -0.70 18.24 22.71
C ILE A 275 -1.16 16.79 22.80
N TRP A 276 -1.02 16.18 23.99
CA TRP A 276 -1.59 14.87 24.27
C TRP A 276 -2.89 15.05 25.05
N LEU A 277 -4.02 15.00 24.36
CA LEU A 277 -5.34 15.04 24.97
C LEU A 277 -5.79 13.59 25.23
N ILE A 278 -5.88 13.22 26.52
CA ILE A 278 -6.07 11.83 26.94
C ILE A 278 -7.22 11.74 27.94
N ALA A 279 -8.18 10.85 27.69
CA ALA A 279 -9.22 10.52 28.65
C ALA A 279 -8.70 9.60 29.77
N ASN A 280 -9.03 9.91 31.02
CA ASN A 280 -8.74 9.11 32.20
C ASN A 280 -10.01 8.41 32.69
N GLY A 281 -10.40 7.33 32.01
CA GLY A 281 -11.68 6.66 32.19
C GLY A 281 -12.73 7.14 31.18
N THR A 282 -14.01 6.87 31.44
CA THR A 282 -15.09 7.20 30.50
C THR A 282 -15.35 8.71 30.50
N VAL A 283 -14.91 9.39 29.44
CA VAL A 283 -15.13 10.83 29.22
C VAL A 283 -15.85 11.03 27.90
N VAL A 284 -16.99 11.74 27.96
CA VAL A 284 -17.78 12.07 26.79
C VAL A 284 -17.53 13.52 26.38
N ILE A 285 -17.10 13.75 25.13
CA ILE A 285 -17.11 15.10 24.53
C ILE A 285 -18.33 15.20 23.63
N ARG A 286 -19.19 16.16 23.94
CA ARG A 286 -20.44 16.38 23.22
C ARG A 286 -20.56 17.85 22.88
N ASN A 287 -21.07 18.15 21.68
CA ASN A 287 -21.32 19.54 21.30
C ASN A 287 -22.29 20.22 22.27
N ASP A 288 -22.04 21.49 22.54
CA ASP A 288 -23.04 22.34 23.18
C ASP A 288 -24.12 22.78 22.16
N SER A 289 -25.15 23.48 22.62
CA SER A 289 -26.22 23.98 21.74
C SER A 289 -25.78 25.12 20.79
N SER A 290 -24.51 25.55 20.81
CA SER A 290 -24.01 26.67 20.00
C SER A 290 -23.69 26.29 18.56
N GLY A 291 -23.53 24.99 18.25
CA GLY A 291 -23.32 24.44 16.91
C GLY A 291 -24.56 24.37 15.99
N GLY A 292 -25.63 25.10 16.32
CA GLY A 292 -26.92 25.06 15.63
C GLY A 292 -26.94 25.63 14.21
N SER A 293 -26.97 24.71 13.22
CA SER A 293 -27.80 24.73 12.00
C SER A 293 -27.50 25.64 10.80
N SER A 294 -26.26 26.06 10.54
CA SER A 294 -25.91 26.54 9.17
C SER A 294 -24.47 26.29 8.71
N ASP A 295 -23.54 26.05 9.63
CA ASP A 295 -22.13 25.77 9.33
C ASP A 295 -21.73 24.40 9.90
N PRO A 296 -21.61 23.36 9.05
CA PRO A 296 -21.23 22.02 9.48
C PRO A 296 -19.86 21.95 10.18
N SER A 297 -18.96 22.90 9.93
CA SER A 297 -17.62 22.94 10.56
C SER A 297 -17.64 23.41 12.01
N LYS A 298 -18.70 24.11 12.43
CA LYS A 298 -18.92 24.52 13.83
C LYS A 298 -19.55 23.42 14.69
N GLY A 299 -19.62 22.21 14.15
CA GLY A 299 -20.19 21.05 14.80
C GLY A 299 -19.20 19.97 15.18
N ASP A 300 -17.90 20.17 14.91
CA ASP A 300 -16.93 19.12 15.19
C ASP A 300 -16.76 18.98 16.71
N GLN A 301 -16.66 17.74 17.22
CA GLN A 301 -16.38 17.53 18.64
C GLN A 301 -14.94 17.92 18.95
N VAL A 302 -13.99 17.50 18.10
CA VAL A 302 -12.57 17.86 18.18
C VAL A 302 -12.05 18.31 16.82
N THR A 303 -11.47 19.51 16.77
CA THR A 303 -10.71 20.03 15.62
C THR A 303 -9.24 20.17 15.98
N VAL A 304 -8.36 19.61 15.16
CA VAL A 304 -6.90 19.62 15.39
C VAL A 304 -6.22 20.43 14.29
N LEU A 305 -5.85 21.67 14.63
CA LEU A 305 -5.09 22.57 13.75
C LEU A 305 -3.59 22.52 14.05
N GLY A 306 -3.20 22.17 15.28
CA GLY A 306 -1.80 22.00 15.67
C GLY A 306 -1.24 20.65 15.20
N ALA A 307 0.07 20.55 14.94
CA ALA A 307 0.68 19.33 14.43
C ALA A 307 1.13 18.38 15.55
N ARG A 308 1.26 17.09 15.24
CA ARG A 308 1.81 16.07 16.16
C ARG A 308 1.03 15.91 17.46
N CYS A 309 -0.28 16.15 17.46
CA CYS A 309 -1.14 16.00 18.64
C CYS A 309 -1.69 14.56 18.74
N LEU A 310 -2.01 14.13 19.96
CA LEU A 310 -2.71 12.86 20.24
C LEU A 310 -4.09 13.14 20.81
N ILE A 311 -5.11 12.48 20.27
CA ILE A 311 -6.47 12.43 20.82
C ILE A 311 -6.80 10.99 21.18
N GLN A 312 -6.94 10.68 22.48
CA GLN A 312 -7.05 9.29 22.93
C GLN A 312 -8.13 9.04 23.99
N GLY A 313 -8.89 7.96 23.78
CA GLY A 313 -9.73 7.35 24.81
C GLY A 313 -11.11 8.00 25.03
N PHE A 314 -11.54 8.89 24.15
CA PHE A 314 -12.80 9.63 24.33
C PHE A 314 -14.01 8.95 23.69
N ASP A 315 -15.15 9.13 24.33
CA ASP A 315 -16.47 8.95 23.73
C ASP A 315 -16.87 10.27 23.05
N LEU A 316 -16.92 10.32 21.71
CA LEU A 316 -17.23 11.51 20.93
C LEU A 316 -18.63 11.42 20.33
N SER A 317 -19.53 12.33 20.70
CA SER A 317 -20.92 12.26 20.28
C SER A 317 -21.57 13.58 19.93
N GLY A 318 -22.45 13.57 18.93
CA GLY A 318 -23.34 14.70 18.63
C GLY A 318 -24.56 14.81 19.55
N GLY A 319 -24.77 13.86 20.47
CA GLY A 319 -25.79 13.94 21.53
C GLY A 319 -27.24 13.65 21.12
N TRP A 320 -27.50 13.23 19.89
CA TRP A 320 -28.84 12.92 19.38
C TRP A 320 -29.15 11.41 19.41
N THR A 321 -30.41 11.04 19.64
CA THR A 321 -30.85 9.63 19.79
C THR A 321 -31.97 9.23 18.81
N GLY A 322 -32.29 10.06 17.81
CA GLY A 322 -33.35 9.82 16.82
C GLY A 322 -32.83 9.34 15.44
N PRO A 323 -33.72 8.88 14.54
CA PRO A 323 -33.35 8.18 13.30
C PRO A 323 -32.95 9.12 12.13
N TYR A 324 -31.99 10.03 12.35
CA TYR A 324 -31.47 11.11 11.45
C TYR A 324 -32.37 12.36 11.35
N PRO A 325 -31.85 13.56 11.68
CA PRO A 325 -31.43 14.51 10.61
C PRO A 325 -30.34 15.55 11.02
N ASN A 326 -29.48 15.98 10.07
CA ASN A 326 -28.61 17.17 10.16
C ASN A 326 -27.71 17.29 11.42
N TYR A 327 -26.89 16.26 11.69
CA TYR A 327 -25.82 16.38 12.69
C TYR A 327 -24.84 17.49 12.28
N PRO A 328 -24.47 18.41 13.17
CA PRO A 328 -23.38 19.33 12.89
C PRO A 328 -22.06 18.57 13.12
N GLY A 329 -21.15 18.66 12.14
CA GLY A 329 -19.74 18.27 12.24
C GLY A 329 -19.38 16.81 12.53
N VAL A 330 -18.08 16.59 12.60
CA VAL A 330 -17.44 15.27 12.72
C VAL A 330 -16.92 15.01 14.13
N GLY A 331 -16.69 13.75 14.47
CA GLY A 331 -16.06 13.38 15.74
C GLY A 331 -14.68 14.04 15.87
N VAL A 332 -13.80 13.79 14.90
CA VAL A 332 -12.46 14.40 14.87
C VAL A 332 -12.15 14.93 13.48
N ARG A 333 -11.74 16.20 13.37
CA ARG A 333 -11.17 16.77 12.15
C ARG A 333 -9.69 17.05 12.32
N LEU A 334 -8.87 16.48 11.44
CA LEU A 334 -7.44 16.77 11.33
C LEU A 334 -7.21 17.77 10.20
N CYS A 335 -6.57 18.88 10.54
CA CYS A 335 -6.24 19.99 9.64
C CYS A 335 -4.72 20.24 9.56
N SER A 336 -3.91 19.33 10.10
CA SER A 336 -2.46 19.42 10.21
C SER A 336 -1.84 18.03 10.14
N ASP A 337 -0.51 17.97 10.17
CA ASP A 337 0.25 16.75 9.97
C ASP A 337 0.64 16.04 11.26
N GLY A 338 0.87 14.72 11.15
CA GLY A 338 1.54 13.94 12.19
C GLY A 338 0.69 13.66 13.43
N ASN A 339 -0.62 13.90 13.40
CA ASN A 339 -1.49 13.69 14.54
C ASN A 339 -1.88 12.21 14.66
N ILE A 340 -2.21 11.80 15.88
CA ILE A 340 -2.65 10.45 16.22
C ILE A 340 -4.06 10.55 16.81
N VAL A 341 -4.98 9.76 16.29
CA VAL A 341 -6.34 9.59 16.84
C VAL A 341 -6.48 8.11 17.18
N ALA A 342 -6.48 7.80 18.48
CA ALA A 342 -6.38 6.43 18.96
C ALA A 342 -7.45 6.08 19.99
N ASP A 343 -7.97 4.86 19.96
CA ASP A 343 -8.82 4.31 21.02
C ASP A 343 -10.08 5.15 21.35
N ASN A 344 -10.63 5.88 20.38
CA ASN A 344 -11.85 6.67 20.58
C ASN A 344 -13.10 5.91 20.13
N HIS A 345 -14.23 6.17 20.79
CA HIS A 345 -15.55 5.71 20.36
C HIS A 345 -16.36 6.89 19.83
N ILE A 346 -16.62 6.92 18.53
CA ILE A 346 -17.33 8.01 17.86
C ILE A 346 -18.70 7.55 17.42
N TYR A 347 -19.77 8.25 17.81
CA TYR A 347 -21.14 7.83 17.51
C TYR A 347 -22.14 8.98 17.48
N HIS A 348 -23.18 8.84 16.65
CA HIS A 348 -24.25 9.83 16.48
C HIS A 348 -23.72 11.24 16.07
N THR A 349 -22.83 11.28 15.08
CA THR A 349 -22.21 12.49 14.51
C THR A 349 -22.46 12.56 12.99
N LEU A 350 -22.16 13.69 12.32
CA LEU A 350 -22.30 13.75 10.86
C LEU A 350 -21.25 12.86 10.18
N GLY A 351 -20.01 12.95 10.65
CA GLY A 351 -18.89 12.10 10.23
C GLY A 351 -18.09 11.60 11.43
N GLY A 352 -17.35 10.52 11.24
CA GLY A 352 -16.46 9.97 12.26
C GLY A 352 -15.18 10.80 12.34
N ILE A 353 -14.21 10.46 11.50
CA ILE A 353 -12.90 11.10 11.42
C ILE A 353 -12.71 11.69 10.02
N THR A 354 -12.25 12.93 9.94
CA THR A 354 -11.92 13.57 8.67
C THR A 354 -10.47 14.03 8.69
N ILE A 355 -9.73 13.67 7.65
CA ILE A 355 -8.38 14.16 7.35
C ILE A 355 -8.51 15.07 6.13
N ASN A 356 -8.26 16.36 6.32
CA ASN A 356 -8.30 17.31 5.22
C ASN A 356 -7.24 16.99 4.16
N ASP A 357 -7.44 17.52 2.95
CA ASP A 357 -6.58 17.32 1.78
C ASP A 357 -5.12 17.75 1.97
N SER A 358 -4.91 18.78 2.79
CA SER A 358 -3.61 19.31 3.16
C SER A 358 -3.00 18.67 4.41
N SER A 359 -3.62 17.63 4.97
CA SER A 359 -3.22 17.02 6.24
C SER A 359 -2.68 15.61 6.02
N SER A 360 -1.37 15.45 6.15
CA SER A 360 -0.66 14.22 5.81
C SER A 360 -0.01 13.58 7.04
N TYR A 361 0.40 12.31 6.91
CA TYR A 361 1.16 11.60 7.96
C TYR A 361 0.41 11.43 9.28
N ASN A 362 -0.91 11.46 9.26
CA ASN A 362 -1.72 11.20 10.44
C ASN A 362 -1.91 9.69 10.65
N VAL A 363 -2.07 9.28 11.91
CA VAL A 363 -2.34 7.90 12.31
C VAL A 363 -3.74 7.83 12.92
N ILE A 364 -4.60 7.03 12.32
CA ILE A 364 -5.95 6.74 12.83
C ILE A 364 -5.98 5.27 13.22
N GLU A 365 -5.96 4.98 14.51
CA GLU A 365 -5.84 3.60 14.98
C GLU A 365 -6.81 3.20 16.10
N ASN A 366 -7.26 1.94 16.09
CA ASN A 366 -8.06 1.35 17.17
C ASN A 366 -9.35 2.13 17.53
N ASN A 367 -9.89 2.93 16.60
CA ASN A 367 -11.13 3.67 16.87
C ASN A 367 -12.35 2.80 16.55
N THR A 368 -13.40 2.97 17.34
CA THR A 368 -14.72 2.42 17.06
C THR A 368 -15.62 3.54 16.54
N ILE A 369 -16.11 3.41 15.30
CA ILE A 369 -16.87 4.46 14.61
C ILE A 369 -18.26 3.94 14.25
N GLY A 370 -19.27 4.50 14.89
CA GLY A 370 -20.68 4.13 14.79
C GLY A 370 -21.28 3.74 16.15
N PRO A 371 -22.62 3.62 16.24
CA PRO A 371 -23.61 3.78 15.16
C PRO A 371 -23.97 5.25 14.85
N GLY A 372 -24.83 5.45 13.85
CA GLY A 372 -25.45 6.75 13.51
C GLY A 372 -24.50 7.80 12.95
N ILE A 373 -23.57 7.40 12.09
CA ILE A 373 -22.59 8.26 11.44
C ILE A 373 -22.79 8.17 9.92
N LEU A 374 -22.81 9.30 9.18
CA LEU A 374 -22.99 9.25 7.73
C LEU A 374 -21.72 8.83 6.98
N GLY A 375 -20.53 9.31 7.39
CA GLY A 375 -19.24 8.90 6.84
C GLY A 375 -18.22 8.59 7.94
N VAL A 376 -17.71 7.36 8.01
CA VAL A 376 -16.84 6.95 9.13
C VAL A 376 -15.45 7.60 9.07
N ILE A 377 -14.77 7.52 7.91
CA ILE A 377 -13.42 8.07 7.72
C ILE A 377 -13.38 8.75 6.34
N ASP A 378 -13.16 10.05 6.29
CA ASP A 378 -12.91 10.82 5.07
C ASP A 378 -11.43 11.20 5.04
N ALA A 379 -10.60 10.47 4.29
CA ALA A 379 -9.16 10.67 4.24
C ALA A 379 -8.74 11.25 2.89
N ARG A 380 -8.52 12.57 2.84
CA ARG A 380 -8.15 13.29 1.62
C ARG A 380 -6.67 13.60 1.53
N GLY A 381 -5.98 13.67 2.66
CA GLY A 381 -4.54 13.90 2.70
C GLY A 381 -3.71 12.66 2.35
N ASN A 382 -2.40 12.85 2.26
CA ASN A 382 -1.48 11.82 1.78
C ASN A 382 -0.73 11.14 2.94
N TYR A 383 -0.15 9.97 2.67
CA TYR A 383 0.78 9.30 3.59
C TYR A 383 0.21 9.03 5.00
N ASN A 384 -1.11 8.90 5.14
CA ASN A 384 -1.77 8.58 6.40
C ASN A 384 -1.80 7.07 6.63
N LEU A 385 -1.77 6.68 7.90
CA LEU A 385 -2.00 5.30 8.34
C LEU A 385 -3.39 5.19 8.94
N ILE A 386 -4.22 4.32 8.38
CA ILE A 386 -5.55 4.01 8.90
C ILE A 386 -5.53 2.53 9.28
N ALA A 387 -5.43 2.24 10.57
CA ALA A 387 -5.15 0.90 11.08
C ALA A 387 -6.16 0.42 12.13
N ASN A 388 -6.58 -0.84 12.08
CA ASN A 388 -7.30 -1.48 13.21
C ASN A 388 -8.60 -0.77 13.65
N ASN A 389 -9.24 0.01 12.79
CA ASN A 389 -10.50 0.69 13.12
C ASN A 389 -11.70 -0.21 12.84
N SER A 390 -12.72 -0.11 13.68
CA SER A 390 -14.00 -0.80 13.51
C SER A 390 -15.09 0.19 13.12
N CYS A 391 -15.58 0.08 11.89
CA CYS A 391 -16.53 1.01 11.27
C CYS A 391 -17.90 0.31 11.03
N GLY A 392 -18.94 0.72 11.77
CA GLY A 392 -20.22 0.00 11.91
C GLY A 392 -21.35 0.31 10.91
N LYS A 393 -22.44 -0.47 11.05
CA LYS A 393 -23.63 -0.72 10.19
C LYS A 393 -24.48 0.41 9.59
N ASP A 394 -24.30 1.69 9.90
CA ASP A 394 -25.28 2.73 9.53
C ASP A 394 -24.77 3.86 8.62
N THR A 395 -23.68 3.65 7.86
CA THR A 395 -23.06 4.74 7.09
C THR A 395 -23.75 4.99 5.75
N GLY A 396 -24.35 6.18 5.62
CA GLY A 396 -25.09 6.61 4.44
C GLY A 396 -24.22 6.98 3.23
N ASN A 397 -22.96 7.37 3.44
CA ASN A 397 -21.98 7.66 2.39
C ASN A 397 -20.66 6.96 2.76
N GLY A 398 -20.14 6.11 1.88
CA GLY A 398 -18.96 5.29 2.22
C GLY A 398 -17.71 6.10 2.54
N CYS A 399 -16.66 5.48 3.09
CA CYS A 399 -15.40 6.17 3.44
C CYS A 399 -14.71 6.70 2.17
N PRO A 400 -14.69 8.01 1.87
CA PRO A 400 -13.89 8.52 0.77
C PRO A 400 -12.41 8.45 1.18
N LEU A 401 -11.65 7.61 0.49
CA LEU A 401 -10.20 7.49 0.67
C LEU A 401 -9.55 8.09 -0.59
N GLY A 402 -9.49 9.43 -0.61
CA GLY A 402 -9.17 10.25 -1.78
C GLY A 402 -7.73 10.70 -1.89
N GLY A 403 -6.92 10.54 -0.84
CA GLY A 403 -5.50 10.86 -0.87
C GLY A 403 -4.62 9.84 -1.60
N THR A 404 -3.31 10.08 -1.57
CA THR A 404 -2.30 9.19 -2.16
C THR A 404 -1.32 8.65 -1.12
N HIS A 405 -0.73 7.49 -1.39
CA HIS A 405 0.29 6.87 -0.52
C HIS A 405 -0.19 6.59 0.91
N ASN A 406 -1.50 6.50 1.14
CA ASN A 406 -2.03 6.09 2.43
C ASN A 406 -1.90 4.57 2.58
N THR A 407 -1.70 4.12 3.82
CA THR A 407 -1.74 2.69 4.19
C THR A 407 -3.00 2.40 4.98
N ILE A 408 -3.78 1.44 4.53
CA ILE A 408 -5.05 1.05 5.14
C ILE A 408 -4.98 -0.43 5.46
N THR A 409 -4.97 -0.78 6.75
CA THR A 409 -4.77 -2.17 7.17
C THR A 409 -5.47 -2.53 8.48
N GLY A 410 -5.88 -3.78 8.65
CA GLY A 410 -6.51 -4.23 9.91
C GLY A 410 -7.90 -3.64 10.17
N ASN A 411 -8.50 -2.90 9.25
CA ASN A 411 -9.79 -2.24 9.49
C ASN A 411 -10.97 -3.16 9.15
N VAL A 412 -12.06 -3.02 9.90
CA VAL A 412 -13.36 -3.67 9.62
C VAL A 412 -14.34 -2.62 9.13
N PHE A 413 -14.87 -2.80 7.92
CA PHE A 413 -15.87 -1.92 7.32
C PHE A 413 -17.18 -2.69 7.12
N GLU A 414 -18.20 -2.40 7.94
CA GLU A 414 -19.51 -3.07 7.89
C GLU A 414 -20.41 -2.62 6.71
N LYS A 415 -20.07 -1.50 6.07
CA LYS A 415 -20.84 -0.85 4.99
C LYS A 415 -19.91 -0.29 3.92
N TRP A 416 -20.51 0.15 2.82
CA TRP A 416 -19.84 0.67 1.63
C TRP A 416 -18.65 1.60 1.95
N VAL A 417 -17.52 1.41 1.27
CA VAL A 417 -16.35 2.31 1.21
C VAL A 417 -16.27 2.81 -0.23
N SER A 418 -15.94 4.09 -0.43
CA SER A 418 -15.78 4.62 -1.78
C SER A 418 -14.39 5.17 -2.02
N TRP A 419 -13.69 4.62 -3.01
CA TRP A 419 -12.31 4.99 -3.35
C TRP A 419 -12.24 6.16 -4.34
N TYR A 420 -13.12 7.15 -4.20
CA TYR A 420 -13.20 8.27 -5.13
C TYR A 420 -11.85 9.02 -5.19
N TYR A 421 -11.12 8.84 -6.31
CA TYR A 421 -9.98 9.64 -6.76
C TYR A 421 -8.62 9.46 -6.05
N GLY A 422 -8.49 8.51 -5.12
CA GLY A 422 -7.18 8.16 -4.52
C GLY A 422 -6.33 7.24 -5.40
N SER A 423 -5.00 7.40 -5.36
CA SER A 423 -4.03 6.57 -6.10
C SER A 423 -2.81 6.22 -5.23
N ASN A 424 -2.09 5.15 -5.58
CA ASN A 424 -0.90 4.69 -4.87
C ASN A 424 -1.15 4.38 -3.38
N ASN A 425 -2.37 4.05 -2.98
CA ASN A 425 -2.66 3.62 -1.61
C ASN A 425 -2.39 2.12 -1.47
N LEU A 426 -1.87 1.71 -0.32
CA LEU A 426 -1.64 0.32 0.05
C LEU A 426 -2.77 -0.16 0.98
N ILE A 427 -3.58 -1.10 0.50
CA ILE A 427 -4.80 -1.57 1.15
C ILE A 427 -4.70 -3.08 1.32
N TYR A 428 -4.43 -3.57 2.53
CA TYR A 428 -4.25 -5.00 2.77
C TYR A 428 -4.71 -5.37 4.18
N ASN A 429 -5.08 -6.63 4.39
CA ASN A 429 -5.50 -7.15 5.69
C ASN A 429 -6.72 -6.41 6.28
N ASN A 430 -7.66 -5.96 5.46
CA ASN A 430 -8.93 -5.35 5.90
C ASN A 430 -10.11 -6.32 5.70
N LYS A 431 -11.21 -6.09 6.42
CA LYS A 431 -12.45 -6.86 6.33
C LYS A 431 -13.58 -6.00 5.77
N PHE A 432 -13.99 -6.26 4.53
CA PHE A 432 -15.05 -5.55 3.83
C PHE A 432 -16.34 -6.37 3.80
N MET A 433 -17.34 -5.94 4.57
CA MET A 433 -18.55 -6.74 4.89
C MET A 433 -19.79 -6.38 4.09
N ASP A 434 -19.71 -5.43 3.16
CA ASP A 434 -20.81 -5.14 2.23
C ASP A 434 -20.51 -5.79 0.87
N LYS A 435 -21.40 -6.69 0.42
CA LYS A 435 -21.23 -7.47 -0.81
C LYS A 435 -21.14 -6.64 -2.09
N TYR A 436 -21.51 -5.37 -2.03
CA TYR A 436 -21.38 -4.44 -3.15
C TYR A 436 -20.01 -3.73 -3.17
N MET A 437 -19.15 -4.01 -2.21
CA MET A 437 -17.79 -3.50 -2.18
C MET A 437 -16.88 -4.36 -3.05
N ALA A 438 -16.12 -3.69 -3.89
CA ALA A 438 -15.05 -4.29 -4.67
C ALA A 438 -13.86 -3.32 -4.70
N PRO A 439 -12.64 -3.82 -4.93
CA PRO A 439 -11.51 -2.96 -5.27
C PRO A 439 -11.86 -2.04 -6.44
N THR A 440 -11.75 -0.72 -6.26
CA THR A 440 -11.92 0.25 -7.36
C THR A 440 -10.68 1.12 -7.52
N GLY A 441 -10.30 1.44 -8.75
CA GLY A 441 -9.09 2.20 -9.07
C GLY A 441 -7.85 1.32 -9.21
N SER A 442 -7.41 1.11 -10.46
CA SER A 442 -6.24 0.30 -10.82
C SER A 442 -4.90 0.90 -10.36
N SER A 443 -4.90 2.12 -9.83
CA SER A 443 -3.73 2.81 -9.31
C SER A 443 -3.43 2.50 -7.84
N ASN A 444 -4.29 1.74 -7.14
CA ASN A 444 -4.05 1.33 -5.76
C ASN A 444 -3.53 -0.12 -5.70
N ILE A 445 -2.85 -0.46 -4.62
CA ILE A 445 -2.30 -1.79 -4.35
C ILE A 445 -3.16 -2.45 -3.27
N TYR A 446 -3.76 -3.60 -3.59
CA TYR A 446 -4.73 -4.28 -2.72
C TYR A 446 -4.19 -5.50 -1.97
N ASN A 447 -2.88 -5.76 -2.05
CA ASN A 447 -2.24 -6.84 -1.34
C ASN A 447 -0.75 -6.55 -1.18
N ILE A 448 -0.14 -7.15 -0.16
CA ILE A 448 1.32 -7.23 -0.04
C ILE A 448 1.83 -8.55 -0.63
N THR A 449 3.14 -8.78 -0.59
CA THR A 449 3.67 -10.13 -0.86
C THR A 449 3.25 -11.07 0.27
N LYS A 450 2.80 -12.28 -0.07
CA LYS A 450 2.44 -13.31 0.93
C LYS A 450 3.58 -13.50 1.92
N MET A 451 3.28 -13.30 3.20
CA MET A 451 4.27 -13.49 4.27
C MET A 451 3.61 -14.04 5.54
N PRO A 452 4.34 -14.79 6.38
CA PRO A 452 3.81 -15.27 7.66
C PRO A 452 3.32 -14.11 8.55
N GLY A 453 2.15 -14.29 9.16
CA GLY A 453 1.54 -13.33 10.08
C GLY A 453 0.03 -13.51 10.18
N THR A 454 -0.51 -13.37 11.39
CA THR A 454 -1.96 -13.52 11.61
C THR A 454 -2.74 -12.40 10.93
N ASN A 455 -3.61 -12.77 9.99
CA ASN A 455 -4.46 -11.83 9.26
C ASN A 455 -5.77 -11.53 10.01
N ILE A 456 -6.56 -10.57 9.49
CA ILE A 456 -7.76 -10.02 10.12
C ILE A 456 -8.90 -11.04 10.25
N ILE A 457 -8.86 -12.15 9.51
CA ILE A 457 -9.80 -13.27 9.65
C ILE A 457 -9.20 -14.44 10.44
N GLY A 458 -8.03 -14.24 11.06
CA GLY A 458 -7.34 -15.20 11.91
C GLY A 458 -6.30 -16.07 11.18
N GLY A 459 -6.21 -16.00 9.85
CA GLY A 459 -5.34 -16.87 9.04
C GLY A 459 -3.85 -16.64 9.22
N PRO A 460 -3.00 -17.63 8.87
CA PRO A 460 -1.58 -17.65 9.24
C PRO A 460 -0.69 -16.78 8.35
N TYR A 461 -1.24 -16.26 7.24
CA TYR A 461 -0.50 -15.44 6.29
C TYR A 461 -1.19 -14.09 6.06
N LEU A 462 -0.37 -13.04 5.99
CA LEU A 462 -0.77 -11.76 5.44
C LEU A 462 -0.68 -11.80 3.91
N GLY A 463 -1.58 -11.08 3.25
CA GLY A 463 -1.66 -11.01 1.80
C GLY A 463 -2.53 -9.84 1.37
N GLY A 464 -3.74 -10.13 0.90
CA GLY A 464 -4.75 -9.15 0.48
C GLY A 464 -5.80 -8.89 1.56
N ASN A 465 -7.03 -8.65 1.14
CA ASN A 465 -8.16 -8.29 2.00
C ASN A 465 -9.25 -9.37 1.98
N TYR A 466 -10.10 -9.35 3.01
CA TYR A 466 -11.32 -10.15 3.03
C TYR A 466 -12.49 -9.38 2.43
N TRP A 467 -13.27 -10.04 1.57
CA TRP A 467 -14.46 -9.51 0.90
C TRP A 467 -15.64 -10.47 1.08
N VAL A 468 -16.74 -10.03 1.71
CA VAL A 468 -17.89 -10.89 2.08
C VAL A 468 -18.62 -11.58 0.90
N GLY A 469 -18.29 -11.23 -0.34
CA GLY A 469 -18.83 -11.86 -1.55
C GLY A 469 -17.79 -12.64 -2.36
N TYR A 470 -16.55 -12.70 -1.90
CA TYR A 470 -15.50 -13.47 -2.57
C TYR A 470 -15.74 -14.96 -2.35
N SER A 471 -15.72 -15.72 -3.44
CA SER A 471 -16.01 -17.16 -3.48
C SER A 471 -14.93 -17.92 -4.27
N GLY A 472 -13.72 -17.36 -4.33
CA GLY A 472 -12.59 -18.01 -4.98
C GLY A 472 -12.11 -19.25 -4.23
N VAL A 473 -11.23 -19.99 -4.89
CA VAL A 473 -10.66 -21.25 -4.37
C VAL A 473 -9.34 -20.98 -3.66
N ASP A 474 -9.09 -21.70 -2.58
CA ASP A 474 -7.82 -21.80 -1.86
C ASP A 474 -7.37 -23.27 -1.99
N GLU A 475 -6.60 -23.60 -3.03
CA GLU A 475 -6.23 -24.97 -3.40
C GLU A 475 -5.16 -25.56 -2.47
N ASP A 476 -4.29 -24.71 -1.90
CA ASP A 476 -3.24 -25.12 -0.96
C ASP A 476 -3.66 -24.94 0.51
N GLU A 477 -4.91 -24.56 0.76
CA GLU A 477 -5.54 -24.36 2.08
C GLU A 477 -4.74 -23.44 3.02
N ASN A 478 -4.09 -22.42 2.45
CA ASN A 478 -3.23 -21.52 3.21
C ASN A 478 -4.00 -20.32 3.82
N GLY A 479 -5.28 -20.14 3.48
CA GLY A 479 -6.12 -19.01 3.90
C GLY A 479 -6.11 -17.81 2.94
N ILE A 480 -5.40 -17.90 1.81
CA ILE A 480 -5.36 -16.92 0.72
C ILE A 480 -5.87 -17.59 -0.54
N GLY A 481 -6.83 -16.96 -1.20
CA GLY A 481 -7.40 -17.49 -2.42
C GLY A 481 -6.48 -17.35 -3.63
N ASP A 482 -6.36 -18.44 -4.39
CA ASP A 482 -5.61 -18.53 -5.66
C ASP A 482 -6.33 -17.83 -6.81
N THR A 483 -7.61 -17.48 -6.62
CA THR A 483 -8.40 -16.76 -7.62
C THR A 483 -8.37 -15.26 -7.34
N VAL A 484 -7.82 -14.46 -8.27
CA VAL A 484 -7.80 -12.99 -8.16
C VAL A 484 -9.20 -12.41 -7.97
N TYR A 485 -9.38 -11.49 -7.02
CA TYR A 485 -10.60 -10.70 -6.85
C TYR A 485 -10.39 -9.27 -7.34
N SER A 486 -10.69 -9.04 -8.62
CA SER A 486 -10.48 -7.75 -9.28
C SER A 486 -9.00 -7.29 -9.24
N TYR A 487 -8.64 -6.32 -8.40
CA TYR A 487 -7.27 -5.83 -8.22
C TYR A 487 -6.55 -6.47 -7.03
N ASP A 488 -7.28 -7.17 -6.15
CA ASP A 488 -6.71 -7.93 -5.05
C ASP A 488 -6.24 -9.29 -5.55
N LYS A 489 -4.91 -9.48 -5.57
CA LYS A 489 -4.28 -10.71 -6.10
C LYS A 489 -4.12 -11.80 -5.05
N LEU A 490 -4.30 -11.48 -3.77
CA LEU A 490 -4.17 -12.42 -2.65
C LEU A 490 -5.35 -12.27 -1.68
N PRO A 491 -6.61 -12.31 -2.17
CA PRO A 491 -7.78 -12.11 -1.33
C PRO A 491 -7.84 -13.17 -0.23
N LEU A 492 -8.24 -12.77 0.97
CA LEU A 492 -8.37 -13.67 2.11
C LEU A 492 -9.63 -14.53 1.95
N VAL A 493 -9.51 -15.83 2.19
CA VAL A 493 -10.62 -16.78 2.14
C VAL A 493 -11.04 -17.10 3.57
N GLU A 494 -12.30 -16.82 3.91
CA GLU A 494 -12.88 -17.39 5.13
C GLU A 494 -12.91 -18.90 4.98
N ARG A 495 -12.18 -19.58 5.86
CA ARG A 495 -12.20 -21.02 5.89
C ARG A 495 -13.55 -21.51 6.41
N ILE A 496 -13.98 -22.64 5.88
CA ILE A 496 -14.91 -23.52 6.58
C ILE A 496 -14.19 -23.97 7.87
N PRO A 497 -14.81 -23.91 9.06
CA PRO A 497 -14.18 -24.34 10.30
C PRO A 497 -13.47 -25.69 10.15
N LEU A 498 -12.18 -25.77 10.47
CA LEU A 498 -11.44 -27.02 10.36
C LEU A 498 -11.75 -27.90 11.56
N VAL A 499 -12.45 -29.00 11.30
CA VAL A 499 -12.75 -30.01 12.33
C VAL A 499 -11.43 -30.55 12.92
N GLY A 500 -11.18 -30.22 14.19
CA GLY A 500 -9.98 -30.55 14.95
C GLY A 500 -9.05 -29.39 15.29
N ASP A 501 -9.26 -28.20 14.73
CA ASP A 501 -8.57 -26.94 15.11
C ASP A 501 -9.51 -26.15 16.03
N VAL A 502 -9.29 -26.26 17.34
CA VAL A 502 -10.21 -25.72 18.36
C VAL A 502 -9.67 -24.48 19.05
N ASN A 503 -8.42 -24.10 18.77
CA ASN A 503 -7.85 -22.83 19.20
C ASN A 503 -7.90 -21.76 18.10
N GLY A 504 -8.26 -22.12 16.86
CA GLY A 504 -8.38 -21.22 15.73
C GLY A 504 -7.03 -20.70 15.22
N ASP A 505 -5.94 -21.45 15.44
CA ASP A 505 -4.58 -21.06 15.04
C ASP A 505 -4.18 -21.57 13.65
N TRP A 506 -5.11 -22.23 12.95
CA TRP A 506 -4.97 -22.75 11.59
C TRP A 506 -4.08 -23.99 11.47
N MET A 507 -3.72 -24.61 12.58
CA MET A 507 -2.95 -25.86 12.61
C MET A 507 -3.65 -26.89 13.49
N ILE A 508 -3.87 -28.10 12.99
CA ILE A 508 -4.25 -29.23 13.88
C ILE A 508 -2.98 -29.67 14.60
N THR A 509 -2.89 -29.36 15.88
CA THR A 509 -1.74 -29.69 16.71
C THR A 509 -2.12 -30.47 17.96
N SER A 510 -1.11 -30.89 18.71
CA SER A 510 -1.34 -31.45 20.03
C SER A 510 -1.98 -30.45 21.01
N ALA A 511 -1.90 -29.13 20.76
CA ALA A 511 -2.55 -28.12 21.57
C ALA A 511 -4.09 -28.21 21.47
N ASP A 512 -4.60 -28.47 20.27
CA ASP A 512 -6.03 -28.68 20.02
C ASP A 512 -6.55 -29.90 20.76
N ALA A 513 -5.80 -31.01 20.72
CA ALA A 513 -6.17 -32.21 21.46
C ALA A 513 -6.28 -31.95 22.97
N VAL A 514 -5.42 -31.08 23.53
CA VAL A 514 -5.47 -30.69 24.94
C VAL A 514 -6.74 -29.89 25.23
N ILE A 515 -7.13 -28.97 24.35
CA ILE A 515 -8.36 -28.18 24.50
C ILE A 515 -9.59 -29.09 24.39
N VAL A 516 -9.62 -30.01 23.42
CA VAL A 516 -10.70 -31.00 23.27
C VAL A 516 -10.80 -31.91 24.51
N LEU A 517 -9.69 -32.33 25.10
CA LEU A 517 -9.70 -33.06 26.38
C LEU A 517 -10.32 -32.24 27.51
N GLN A 518 -10.01 -30.95 27.61
CA GLN A 518 -10.62 -30.07 28.61
C GLN A 518 -12.12 -29.90 28.36
N MET A 519 -12.54 -29.75 27.09
CA MET A 519 -13.95 -29.67 26.70
C MET A 519 -14.72 -30.94 27.06
N ALA A 520 -14.13 -32.11 26.80
CA ALA A 520 -14.70 -33.41 27.16
C ALA A 520 -14.92 -33.56 28.69
N VAL A 521 -14.02 -33.01 29.51
CA VAL A 521 -14.16 -33.04 30.98
C VAL A 521 -15.26 -32.10 31.48
N CYS A 522 -15.41 -30.92 30.86
CA CYS A 522 -16.39 -29.92 31.30
C CYS A 522 -17.75 -30.03 30.59
N GLY A 523 -17.92 -30.98 29.66
CA GLY A 523 -19.16 -31.20 28.91
C GLY A 523 -19.49 -30.06 27.93
N LYS A 524 -18.48 -29.30 27.47
CA LYS A 524 -18.65 -28.27 26.45
C LYS A 524 -18.68 -28.91 25.06
N PHE A 525 -19.55 -28.39 24.20
CA PHE A 525 -19.66 -28.80 22.81
C PHE A 525 -19.07 -27.71 21.89
N SER A 526 -18.34 -28.14 20.86
CA SER A 526 -18.00 -27.36 19.67
C SER A 526 -18.06 -28.31 18.48
N GLU A 527 -18.60 -27.83 17.35
CA GLU A 527 -18.60 -28.56 16.08
C GLU A 527 -17.16 -28.79 15.57
N GLU A 528 -16.23 -27.88 15.87
CA GLU A 528 -14.80 -28.06 15.53
C GLU A 528 -14.15 -29.12 16.41
N ALA A 529 -14.62 -29.27 17.66
CA ALA A 529 -14.10 -30.23 18.62
C ALA A 529 -14.68 -31.64 18.46
N ASP A 530 -15.83 -31.79 17.80
CA ASP A 530 -16.48 -33.07 17.50
C ASP A 530 -15.91 -33.65 16.20
N VAL A 531 -14.69 -34.19 16.30
CA VAL A 531 -13.97 -34.76 15.16
C VAL A 531 -14.55 -36.10 14.72
N SER A 532 -15.26 -36.79 15.61
CA SER A 532 -15.95 -38.05 15.32
C SER A 532 -17.31 -37.85 14.63
N GLY A 533 -17.92 -36.67 14.76
CA GLY A 533 -19.22 -36.32 14.20
C GLY A 533 -20.38 -37.02 14.91
N ASP A 534 -20.25 -37.31 16.21
CA ASP A 534 -21.25 -38.03 17.02
C ASP A 534 -22.12 -37.11 17.91
N ASP A 535 -22.05 -35.80 17.66
CA ASP A 535 -22.65 -34.71 18.42
C ASP A 535 -22.15 -34.63 19.88
N ARG A 536 -20.96 -35.16 20.17
CA ARG A 536 -20.34 -35.13 21.49
C ARG A 536 -18.84 -34.87 21.40
N VAL A 537 -18.33 -34.11 22.35
CA VAL A 537 -16.89 -33.90 22.52
C VAL A 537 -16.39 -34.83 23.61
N THR A 538 -15.54 -35.79 23.24
CA THR A 538 -15.00 -36.81 24.12
C THR A 538 -13.48 -36.95 24.00
N SER A 539 -12.87 -37.81 24.82
CA SER A 539 -11.46 -38.16 24.66
C SER A 539 -11.17 -38.87 23.33
N LEU A 540 -12.19 -39.40 22.64
CA LEU A 540 -12.03 -39.99 21.31
C LEU A 540 -11.70 -38.91 20.28
N ASP A 541 -12.37 -37.76 20.33
CA ASP A 541 -12.13 -36.64 19.41
C ASP A 541 -10.72 -36.08 19.59
N ALA A 542 -10.26 -35.93 20.84
CA ALA A 542 -8.89 -35.53 21.12
C ALA A 542 -7.84 -36.54 20.61
N LEU A 543 -8.16 -37.84 20.67
CA LEU A 543 -7.31 -38.88 20.10
C LEU A 543 -7.29 -38.81 18.57
N MET A 544 -8.42 -38.55 17.93
CA MET A 544 -8.52 -38.37 16.48
C MET A 544 -7.71 -37.15 16.01
N ILE A 545 -7.67 -36.08 16.81
CA ILE A 545 -6.78 -34.93 16.59
C ILE A 545 -5.31 -35.38 16.66
N LEU A 546 -4.88 -36.02 17.74
CA LEU A 546 -3.49 -36.48 17.90
C LEU A 546 -3.00 -37.44 16.81
N GLN A 547 -3.90 -38.17 16.16
CA GLN A 547 -3.57 -39.06 15.04
C GLN A 547 -3.37 -38.33 13.71
N ARG A 548 -3.77 -37.06 13.62
CA ARG A 548 -3.60 -36.20 12.43
C ARG A 548 -2.39 -35.27 12.51
N VAL A 549 -1.77 -35.13 13.69
CA VAL A 549 -0.58 -34.29 13.96
C VAL A 549 0.71 -34.94 13.49
#